data_AF-M6R6W0-F1
#
_entry.id   AF-M6R6W0-F1
#
_cell.length_a   1.000
_cell.length_b   1.000
_cell.length_c   1.000
_cell.angle_alpha   90.00
_cell.angle_beta   90.00
_cell.angle_gamma   90.00
#
_symmetry.space_group_name_H-M   'P 1'
#
loop_
_entity.id
_entity.type
_entity.pdbx_description
1 polymer ?
#
loop_
_entity_poly.entity_id
_entity_poly.type
_entity_poly.pdbx_seq_one_letter_code
_entity_poly.pdbx_strand_id
1 'polypeptide(L)'
;MALQANSVVSIFRQSVVNWHNKETANPFPPDSVESILYNKNQIDTIQWHVEDEIRRPDLPDKELVGFKRQIDKLNQERTDLVEILDDRISSEFQNVPKKFGARMNSETPAWLIDRMSILELKIYHMEEQTQRKDVNENHILACKRKLEVLLEQRKDLSQCLDELLEDLKNGDKF
;
A
#
# COMPACT_ATOMS: atom_id res chain seq x y z
N MET A 1 14.01 -10.18 11.51
CA MET A 1 12.69 -10.83 11.38
C MET A 1 12.40 -10.85 9.90
N ALA A 2 12.10 -12.00 9.30
CA ALA A 2 11.81 -12.04 7.87
C ALA A 2 10.47 -11.34 7.61
N LEU A 3 10.45 -10.37 6.70
CA LEU A 3 9.24 -9.71 6.24
C LEU A 3 8.29 -10.75 5.64
N GLN A 4 7.00 -10.70 6.00
CA GLN A 4 5.96 -11.60 5.48
C GLN A 4 4.78 -10.79 4.98
N ALA A 5 4.15 -11.22 3.88
CA ALA A 5 3.05 -10.49 3.27
C ALA A 5 1.87 -10.28 4.23
N ASN A 6 1.53 -11.28 5.05
CA ASN A 6 0.45 -11.16 6.03
C ASN A 6 0.69 -10.04 7.06
N SER A 7 1.95 -9.85 7.48
CA SER A 7 2.30 -8.75 8.39
C SER A 7 2.15 -7.40 7.70
N VAL A 8 2.58 -7.27 6.44
CA VAL A 8 2.40 -6.05 5.63
C VAL A 8 0.91 -5.70 5.51
N VAL A 9 0.08 -6.66 5.11
CA VAL A 9 -1.39 -6.48 5.01
C VAL A 9 -1.98 -6.04 6.35
N SER A 10 -1.59 -6.70 7.45
CA SER A 10 -2.11 -6.34 8.78
C SER A 10 -1.76 -4.90 9.17
N ILE A 11 -0.52 -4.46 8.90
CA ILE A 11 -0.06 -3.10 9.22
C ILE A 11 -0.82 -2.06 8.40
N PHE A 12 -0.98 -2.31 7.10
CA PHE A 12 -1.73 -1.40 6.22
C PHE A 12 -3.20 -1.30 6.63
N ARG A 13 -3.86 -2.43 6.90
CA ARG A 13 -5.24 -2.43 7.39
C ARG A 13 -5.38 -1.63 8.70
N GLN A 14 -4.45 -1.83 9.63
CA GLN A 14 -4.43 -1.07 10.89
C GLN A 14 -4.25 0.43 10.62
N SER A 15 -3.28 0.79 9.77
CA SER A 15 -3.03 2.19 9.40
C SER A 15 -4.27 2.86 8.79
N VAL A 16 -4.92 2.24 7.80
CA VAL A 16 -6.14 2.78 7.19
C VAL A 16 -7.23 2.99 8.24
N VAL A 17 -7.50 1.99 9.09
CA VAL A 17 -8.51 2.09 10.15
C VAL A 17 -8.17 3.21 11.15
N ASN A 18 -6.93 3.28 11.59
CA ASN A 18 -6.44 4.28 12.54
C ASN A 18 -6.65 5.70 12.02
N TRP A 19 -6.33 5.95 10.73
CA TRP A 19 -6.55 7.26 10.12
C TRP A 19 -8.04 7.64 10.12
N HIS A 20 -8.94 6.71 9.74
CA HIS A 20 -10.39 6.96 9.73
C HIS A 20 -10.97 7.13 11.14
N ASN A 21 -10.36 6.49 12.14
CA ASN A 21 -10.67 6.67 13.56
C ASN A 21 -10.04 7.94 14.16
N LYS A 22 -9.28 8.72 13.38
CA LYS A 22 -8.55 9.93 13.81
C LYS A 22 -7.49 9.65 14.88
N GLU A 23 -6.92 8.45 14.86
CA GLU A 23 -5.75 8.12 15.66
C GLU A 23 -4.51 8.74 15.01
N THR A 24 -3.65 9.35 15.82
CA THR A 24 -2.51 10.15 15.33
C THR A 24 -1.15 9.53 15.62
N ALA A 25 -1.09 8.52 16.48
CA ALA A 25 0.16 7.89 16.88
C ALA A 25 0.42 6.62 16.05
N ASN A 26 1.62 6.51 15.48
CA ASN A 26 2.12 5.26 14.94
C ASN A 26 2.42 4.29 16.11
N PRO A 27 1.80 3.10 16.17
CA PRO A 27 1.95 2.18 17.30
C PRO A 27 3.25 1.37 17.29
N PHE A 28 4.06 1.47 16.21
CA PHE A 28 5.28 0.68 16.03
C PHE A 28 6.52 1.44 16.50
N PRO A 29 7.58 0.72 16.94
CA PRO A 29 8.83 1.35 17.36
C PRO A 29 9.40 2.27 16.28
N PRO A 30 9.91 3.46 16.63
CA PRO A 30 10.57 4.34 15.67
C PRO A 30 11.64 3.61 14.87
N ASP A 31 11.75 3.94 13.59
CA ASP A 31 12.70 3.37 12.65
C ASP A 31 12.59 1.85 12.44
N SER A 32 11.53 1.17 12.90
CA SER A 32 11.26 -0.22 12.53
C SER A 32 10.69 -0.33 11.11
N VAL A 33 10.78 -1.51 10.49
CA VAL A 33 10.16 -1.74 9.16
C VAL A 33 8.64 -1.52 9.23
N GLU A 34 8.01 -1.96 10.32
CA GLU A 34 6.59 -1.78 10.56
C GLU A 34 6.21 -0.31 10.70
N SER A 35 7.05 0.49 11.38
CA SER A 35 6.85 1.94 11.50
C SER A 35 6.90 2.62 10.13
N ILE A 36 7.84 2.23 9.28
CA ILE A 36 7.96 2.77 7.91
C ILE A 36 6.74 2.38 7.07
N LEU A 37 6.35 1.09 7.09
CA LEU A 37 5.16 0.60 6.39
C LEU A 37 3.90 1.36 6.82
N TYR A 38 3.71 1.55 8.12
CA TYR A 38 2.58 2.29 8.66
C TYR A 38 2.58 3.74 8.18
N ASN A 39 3.70 4.46 8.32
CA ASN A 39 3.81 5.86 7.88
C ASN A 39 3.59 6.01 6.38
N LYS A 40 4.13 5.09 5.58
CA LYS A 40 3.93 5.04 4.13
C LYS A 40 2.44 4.91 3.80
N ASN A 41 1.73 3.98 4.44
CA ASN A 41 0.31 3.80 4.19
C ASN A 41 -0.54 5.00 4.70
N GLN A 42 -0.13 5.68 5.77
CA GLN A 42 -0.75 6.95 6.18
C GLN A 42 -0.63 8.03 5.10
N ILE A 43 0.54 8.16 4.46
CA ILE A 43 0.74 9.10 3.35
C ILE A 43 -0.20 8.77 2.19
N ASP A 44 -0.29 7.50 1.79
CA ASP A 44 -1.25 7.08 0.76
C ASP A 44 -2.69 7.40 1.14
N THR A 45 -3.05 7.19 2.41
CA THR A 45 -4.41 7.46 2.91
C THR A 45 -4.71 8.96 2.83
N ILE A 46 -3.77 9.80 3.25
CA ILE A 46 -3.90 11.27 3.16
C ILE A 46 -4.01 11.69 1.69
N GLN A 47 -3.15 11.18 0.82
CA GLN A 47 -3.18 11.50 -0.60
C GLN A 47 -4.51 11.09 -1.24
N TRP A 48 -5.04 9.91 -0.90
CA TRP A 48 -6.33 9.42 -1.39
C TRP A 48 -7.46 10.44 -1.12
N HIS A 49 -7.56 10.91 0.11
CA HIS A 49 -8.59 11.88 0.52
C HIS A 49 -8.34 13.28 -0.05
N VAL A 50 -7.08 13.68 -0.21
CA VAL A 50 -6.74 14.93 -0.93
C VAL A 50 -7.18 14.86 -2.40
N GLU A 51 -6.98 13.72 -3.05
CA GLU A 51 -7.44 13.51 -4.43
C GLU A 51 -8.97 13.49 -4.52
N ASP A 52 -9.67 12.95 -3.51
CA ASP A 52 -11.14 13.02 -3.45
C ASP A 52 -11.66 14.45 -3.37
N GLU A 53 -11.00 15.34 -2.60
CA GLU A 53 -11.34 16.76 -2.59
C GLU A 53 -11.11 17.44 -3.94
N ILE A 54 -10.06 17.06 -4.69
CA ILE A 54 -9.81 17.59 -6.05
C ILE A 54 -10.85 17.11 -7.07
N ARG A 55 -11.38 15.89 -6.90
CA ARG A 55 -12.40 15.33 -7.81
C ARG A 55 -13.76 16.01 -7.68
N ARG A 56 -13.96 16.84 -6.65
CA ARG A 56 -15.22 17.57 -6.44
C ARG A 56 -15.45 18.61 -7.55
N PRO A 57 -16.61 18.58 -8.23
CA PRO A 57 -16.90 19.51 -9.31
C PRO A 57 -17.12 20.96 -8.85
N ASP A 58 -17.35 21.16 -7.55
CA ASP A 58 -17.58 22.46 -6.92
C ASP A 58 -16.30 23.05 -6.30
N LEU A 59 -15.14 22.41 -6.44
CA LEU A 59 -13.88 22.92 -5.94
C LEU A 59 -13.50 24.24 -6.66
N PRO A 60 -13.23 25.34 -5.94
CA PRO A 60 -12.80 26.58 -6.58
C PRO A 60 -11.43 26.44 -7.26
N ASP A 61 -11.31 26.89 -8.52
CA ASP A 61 -10.06 26.84 -9.29
C ASP A 61 -8.83 27.41 -8.56
N LYS A 62 -9.03 28.44 -7.72
CA LYS A 62 -7.96 29.07 -6.93
C LYS A 62 -7.32 28.11 -5.90
N GLU A 63 -8.03 27.06 -5.48
CA GLU A 63 -7.57 26.09 -4.49
C GLU A 63 -6.82 24.92 -5.14
N LEU A 64 -7.06 24.67 -6.44
CA LEU A 64 -6.50 23.55 -7.20
C LEU A 64 -4.97 23.49 -7.16
N VAL A 65 -4.30 24.64 -7.29
CA VAL A 65 -2.83 24.72 -7.25
C VAL A 65 -2.29 24.32 -5.88
N GLY A 66 -2.98 24.67 -4.79
CA GLY A 66 -2.61 24.30 -3.43
C GLY A 66 -2.65 22.79 -3.24
N PHE A 67 -3.77 22.17 -3.63
CA PHE A 67 -3.93 20.73 -3.57
C PHE A 67 -2.93 19.98 -4.46
N LYS A 68 -2.64 20.47 -5.67
CA LYS A 68 -1.64 19.85 -6.54
C LYS A 68 -0.25 19.83 -5.91
N ARG A 69 0.18 20.93 -5.29
CA ARG A 69 1.46 21.00 -4.56
C ARG A 69 1.49 20.05 -3.37
N GLN A 70 0.36 19.90 -2.67
CA GLN A 70 0.24 18.94 -1.58
C GLN A 70 0.37 17.50 -2.07
N ILE A 71 -0.29 17.13 -3.17
CA ILE A 71 -0.15 15.81 -3.80
C ILE A 71 1.29 15.56 -4.24
N ASP A 72 1.95 16.54 -4.84
CA ASP A 72 3.34 16.38 -5.29
C ASP A 72 4.28 16.13 -4.12
N LYS A 73 4.07 16.84 -3.00
CA LYS A 73 4.81 16.60 -1.76
C LYS A 73 4.55 15.20 -1.20
N LEU A 74 3.28 14.77 -1.11
CA LEU A 74 2.92 13.44 -0.60
C LEU A 74 3.48 12.32 -1.49
N ASN A 75 3.46 12.50 -2.82
CA ASN A 75 4.07 11.54 -3.75
C ASN A 75 5.58 11.42 -3.52
N GLN A 76 6.28 12.53 -3.28
CA GLN A 76 7.71 12.50 -2.96
C GLN A 76 7.96 11.78 -1.63
N GLU A 77 7.24 12.16 -0.57
CA GLU A 77 7.39 11.52 0.76
C GLU A 77 7.09 10.03 0.71
N ARG A 78 6.08 9.60 -0.08
CA ARG A 78 5.80 8.18 -0.32
C ARG A 78 6.98 7.50 -0.99
N THR A 79 7.50 8.07 -2.09
CA THR A 79 8.64 7.49 -2.83
C THR A 79 9.87 7.39 -1.93
N ASP A 80 10.18 8.42 -1.14
CA ASP A 80 11.32 8.41 -0.22
C ASP A 80 11.23 7.24 0.78
N LEU A 81 10.04 6.97 1.32
CA LEU A 81 9.84 5.82 2.23
C LEU A 81 9.94 4.47 1.52
N VAL A 82 9.48 4.38 0.27
CA VAL A 82 9.62 3.17 -0.54
C VAL A 82 11.09 2.88 -0.83
N GLU A 83 11.88 3.91 -1.17
CA GLU A 83 13.34 3.78 -1.37
C GLU A 83 14.05 3.35 -0.08
N ILE A 84 13.68 3.90 1.07
CA ILE A 84 14.23 3.46 2.38
C ILE A 84 13.88 1.99 2.67
N LEU A 85 12.66 1.54 2.36
CA LEU A 85 12.28 0.13 2.48
C LEU A 85 13.10 -0.74 1.52
N ASP A 86 13.32 -0.26 0.30
CA ASP A 86 14.04 -0.99 -0.73
C ASP A 86 15.51 -1.23 -0.33
N ASP A 87 16.18 -0.19 0.18
CA ASP A 87 17.54 -0.28 0.71
C ASP A 87 17.63 -1.27 1.87
N ARG A 88 16.68 -1.22 2.80
CA ARG A 88 16.63 -2.13 3.95
C ARG A 88 16.45 -3.57 3.51
N ILE A 89 15.45 -3.85 2.67
CA ILE A 89 15.17 -5.19 2.17
C ILE A 89 16.35 -5.72 1.34
N SER A 90 16.89 -4.91 0.43
CA SER A 90 18.04 -5.29 -0.41
C SER A 90 19.28 -5.60 0.42
N SER A 91 19.51 -4.88 1.52
CA SER A 91 20.66 -5.12 2.41
C SER A 91 20.62 -6.51 3.08
N GLU A 92 19.45 -7.11 3.25
CA GLU A 92 19.28 -8.46 3.81
C GLU A 92 19.79 -9.53 2.83
N PHE A 93 19.70 -9.27 1.53
CA PHE A 93 20.04 -10.23 0.48
C PHE A 93 21.38 -9.96 -0.22
N GLN A 94 22.07 -8.87 0.12
CA GLN A 94 23.31 -8.45 -0.55
C GLN A 94 24.42 -9.51 -0.61
N ASN A 95 24.45 -10.42 0.37
CA ASN A 95 25.47 -11.47 0.49
C ASN A 95 25.00 -12.84 -0.05
N VAL A 96 23.78 -12.93 -0.59
CA VAL A 96 23.26 -14.18 -1.15
C VAL A 96 23.94 -14.46 -2.50
N PRO A 97 24.64 -15.60 -2.66
CA PRO A 97 25.25 -15.94 -3.93
C PRO A 97 24.19 -16.18 -5.00
N LYS A 98 24.34 -15.52 -6.15
CA LYS A 98 23.45 -15.72 -7.31
C LYS A 98 23.65 -17.12 -7.88
N LYS A 99 22.57 -17.89 -8.02
CA LYS A 99 22.62 -19.18 -8.69
C LYS A 99 22.82 -19.01 -10.20
N PHE A 100 23.32 -20.07 -10.83
CA PHE A 100 23.33 -20.14 -12.29
C PHE A 100 21.90 -20.07 -12.83
N GLY A 101 21.63 -19.08 -13.67
CA GLY A 101 20.28 -18.83 -14.21
C GLY A 101 19.38 -17.96 -13.34
N ALA A 102 19.89 -17.30 -12.30
CA ALA A 102 19.13 -16.34 -11.51
C ALA A 102 18.49 -15.27 -12.39
N ARG A 103 17.24 -14.89 -12.09
CA ARG A 103 16.42 -14.01 -12.95
C ARG A 103 16.17 -12.66 -12.28
N MET A 104 15.94 -11.64 -13.09
CA MET A 104 15.48 -10.33 -12.61
C MET A 104 13.95 -10.27 -12.52
N ASN A 105 13.43 -9.31 -11.75
CA ASN A 105 12.03 -8.89 -11.77
C ASN A 105 11.92 -7.43 -12.19
N SER A 106 10.76 -7.04 -12.71
CA SER A 106 10.48 -5.65 -13.08
C SER A 106 10.28 -4.73 -11.88
N GLU A 107 9.90 -5.29 -10.73
CA GLU A 107 9.65 -4.56 -9.49
C GLU A 107 10.45 -5.20 -8.35
N THR A 108 10.92 -4.36 -7.42
CA THR A 108 11.53 -4.81 -6.17
C THR A 108 10.45 -5.14 -5.13
N PRO A 109 10.78 -5.81 -4.01
CA PRO A 109 9.81 -6.08 -2.95
C PRO A 109 9.15 -4.81 -2.39
N ALA A 110 9.89 -3.70 -2.25
CA ALA A 110 9.34 -2.45 -1.71
C ALA A 110 8.30 -1.83 -2.65
N TRP A 111 8.52 -1.86 -3.96
CA TRP A 111 7.55 -1.39 -4.96
C TRP A 111 6.32 -2.31 -5.07
N LEU A 112 6.48 -3.61 -4.87
CA LEU A 112 5.34 -4.52 -4.76
C LEU A 112 4.48 -4.21 -3.52
N ILE A 113 5.13 -3.92 -2.38
CA ILE A 113 4.49 -3.49 -1.14
C ILE A 113 3.76 -2.16 -1.32
N ASP A 114 4.31 -1.22 -2.09
CA ASP A 114 3.65 0.06 -2.44
C ASP A 114 2.29 -0.17 -3.10
N ARG A 115 2.21 -1.12 -4.05
CA ARG A 115 0.96 -1.52 -4.70
C ARG A 115 -0.04 -2.16 -3.73
N MET A 116 0.45 -2.97 -2.78
CA MET A 116 -0.40 -3.57 -1.74
C MET A 116 -1.02 -2.51 -0.84
N SER A 117 -0.32 -1.42 -0.54
CA SER A 117 -0.81 -0.31 0.28
C SER A 117 -2.06 0.36 -0.33
N ILE A 118 -2.02 0.66 -1.63
CA ILE A 118 -3.17 1.22 -2.36
C ILE A 118 -4.30 0.19 -2.48
N LEU A 119 -3.98 -1.09 -2.59
CA LEU A 119 -5.00 -2.15 -2.64
C LEU A 119 -5.78 -2.25 -1.32
N GLU A 120 -5.12 -2.16 -0.16
CA GLU A 120 -5.84 -2.17 1.12
C GLU A 120 -6.77 -0.96 1.28
N LEU A 121 -6.38 0.23 0.80
CA LEU A 121 -7.26 1.40 0.75
C LEU A 121 -8.50 1.16 -0.12
N LYS A 122 -8.31 0.57 -1.31
CA LYS A 122 -9.41 0.19 -2.20
C LYS A 122 -10.34 -0.82 -1.55
N ILE A 123 -9.80 -1.81 -0.85
CA ILE A 123 -10.58 -2.81 -0.14
C ILE A 123 -11.42 -2.13 0.95
N TYR A 124 -10.80 -1.31 1.81
CA TYR A 124 -11.48 -0.60 2.89
C TYR A 124 -12.69 0.21 2.38
N HIS A 125 -12.47 1.08 1.39
CA HIS A 125 -13.56 1.90 0.85
C HIS A 125 -14.60 1.10 0.07
N MET A 126 -14.20 0.00 -0.58
CA MET A 126 -15.16 -0.89 -1.24
C MET A 126 -16.04 -1.62 -0.21
N GLU A 127 -15.47 -2.06 0.92
CA GLU A 127 -16.23 -2.64 2.04
C GLU A 127 -17.30 -1.66 2.54
N GLU A 128 -16.96 -0.37 2.71
CA GLU A 128 -17.93 0.67 3.06
C GLU A 128 -19.07 0.79 2.03
N GLN A 129 -18.75 0.77 0.72
CA GLN A 129 -19.77 0.82 -0.32
C GLN A 129 -20.73 -0.38 -0.27
N THR A 130 -20.28 -1.56 0.14
CA THR A 130 -21.16 -2.74 0.30
C THR A 130 -22.13 -2.63 1.48
N GLN A 131 -21.89 -1.70 2.41
CA GLN A 131 -22.67 -1.52 3.64
C GLN A 131 -23.66 -0.34 3.56
N ARG A 132 -23.67 0.39 2.45
CA ARG A 132 -24.58 1.52 2.22
C ARG A 132 -26.05 1.09 2.26
N LYS A 133 -26.90 1.95 2.82
CA LYS A 133 -28.35 1.73 2.95
C LYS A 133 -29.18 2.67 2.08
N ASP A 134 -28.53 3.64 1.44
CA ASP A 134 -29.11 4.70 0.62
C ASP A 134 -29.10 4.39 -0.89
N VAL A 135 -28.76 3.15 -1.25
CA VAL A 135 -28.60 2.69 -2.64
C VAL A 135 -29.41 1.41 -2.88
N ASN A 136 -29.69 1.11 -4.14
CA ASN A 136 -30.44 -0.10 -4.50
C ASN A 136 -29.61 -1.38 -4.37
N GLU A 137 -30.30 -2.54 -4.36
CA GLU A 137 -29.67 -3.86 -4.23
C GLU A 137 -28.69 -4.16 -5.37
N ASN A 138 -29.00 -3.74 -6.60
CA ASN A 138 -28.12 -3.94 -7.76
C ASN A 138 -26.76 -3.26 -7.57
N HIS A 139 -26.74 -2.07 -6.97
CA HIS A 139 -25.50 -1.36 -6.63
C HIS A 139 -24.70 -2.14 -5.60
N ILE A 140 -25.34 -2.60 -4.52
CA ILE A 140 -24.67 -3.41 -3.47
C ILE A 140 -24.08 -4.69 -4.05
N LEU A 141 -24.82 -5.40 -4.90
CA LEU A 141 -24.34 -6.60 -5.58
C LEU A 141 -23.13 -6.31 -6.48
N ALA A 142 -23.14 -5.19 -7.21
CA ALA A 142 -22.01 -4.78 -8.04
C ALA A 142 -20.76 -4.45 -7.19
N CYS A 143 -20.93 -3.77 -6.06
CA CYS A 143 -19.84 -3.47 -5.13
C CYS A 143 -19.27 -4.74 -4.49
N LYS A 144 -20.12 -5.72 -4.12
CA LYS A 144 -19.66 -7.01 -3.58
C LYS A 144 -18.79 -7.78 -4.58
N ARG A 145 -19.19 -7.84 -5.86
CA ARG A 145 -18.37 -8.47 -6.91
C ARG A 145 -17.02 -7.76 -7.08
N LYS A 146 -17.00 -6.43 -7.02
CA LYS A 146 -15.73 -5.67 -7.06
C LYS A 146 -14.86 -5.98 -5.85
N LEU A 147 -15.46 -6.05 -4.65
CA LEU A 147 -14.75 -6.42 -3.43
C LEU A 147 -14.12 -7.81 -3.54
N GLU A 148 -14.86 -8.80 -4.05
CA GLU A 148 -14.33 -10.16 -4.28
C GLU A 148 -13.06 -10.13 -5.15
N VAL A 149 -13.06 -9.36 -6.25
CA VAL A 149 -11.88 -9.19 -7.11
C VAL A 149 -10.71 -8.55 -6.35
N LEU A 150 -10.97 -7.51 -5.55
CA LEU A 150 -9.92 -6.85 -4.76
C LEU A 150 -9.31 -7.80 -3.71
N LEU A 151 -10.14 -8.64 -3.07
CA LEU A 151 -9.70 -9.62 -2.09
C LEU A 151 -8.85 -10.74 -2.75
N GLU A 152 -9.19 -11.15 -3.97
CA GLU A 152 -8.38 -12.08 -4.76
C GLU A 152 -7.03 -11.44 -5.14
N GLN A 153 -7.05 -10.20 -5.64
CA GLN A 153 -5.80 -9.45 -5.92
C GLN A 153 -4.89 -9.34 -4.70
N ARG A 154 -5.45 -9.20 -3.50
CA ARG A 154 -4.65 -9.15 -2.26
C ARG A 154 -3.95 -10.47 -2.01
N LYS A 155 -4.66 -11.59 -2.22
CA LYS A 155 -4.09 -12.93 -2.08
C LYS A 155 -2.96 -13.13 -3.10
N ASP A 156 -3.18 -12.76 -4.36
CA ASP A 156 -2.18 -12.88 -5.43
C ASP A 156 -0.93 -12.05 -5.13
N LEU A 157 -1.08 -10.76 -4.77
CA LEU A 157 0.07 -9.91 -4.43
C LEU A 157 0.81 -10.41 -3.18
N SER A 158 0.08 -10.94 -2.19
CA SER A 158 0.70 -11.51 -0.99
C SER A 158 1.56 -12.73 -1.34
N GLN A 159 1.03 -13.63 -2.18
CA GLN A 159 1.78 -14.77 -2.68
C GLN A 159 3.00 -14.32 -3.50
N CYS A 160 2.84 -13.37 -4.41
CA CYS A 160 3.96 -12.83 -5.20
C CYS A 160 5.06 -12.23 -4.32
N LEU A 161 4.71 -11.55 -3.22
CA LEU A 161 5.69 -10.97 -2.30
C LEU A 161 6.45 -12.06 -1.55
N ASP A 162 5.74 -13.04 -0.98
CA ASP A 162 6.36 -14.13 -0.24
C ASP A 162 7.28 -14.98 -1.15
N GLU A 163 6.84 -15.27 -2.38
CA GLU A 163 7.66 -15.97 -3.40
C GLU A 163 8.88 -15.15 -3.81
N LEU A 164 8.73 -13.84 -4.02
CA LEU A 164 9.84 -12.97 -4.38
C LEU A 164 10.90 -12.91 -3.27
N LEU A 165 10.49 -12.76 -2.02
CA LEU A 165 11.42 -12.73 -0.89
C LEU A 165 12.16 -14.07 -0.72
N GLU A 166 11.47 -15.20 -0.91
CA GLU A 166 12.09 -16.52 -0.84
C GLU A 166 13.04 -16.78 -2.03
N ASP A 167 12.69 -16.35 -3.24
CA ASP A 167 13.57 -16.42 -4.43
C ASP A 167 14.85 -15.59 -4.23
N LEU A 168 14.75 -14.39 -3.65
CA LEU A 168 15.91 -13.54 -3.34
C LEU A 168 16.82 -14.20 -2.31
N LYS A 169 16.23 -14.74 -1.23
CA LYS A 169 16.94 -15.46 -0.18
C LYS A 169 17.67 -16.70 -0.68
N ASN A 170 17.09 -17.39 -1.66
CA ASN A 170 17.68 -18.60 -2.26
C ASN A 170 18.62 -18.31 -3.43
N GLY A 171 18.78 -17.04 -3.83
CA GLY A 171 19.61 -16.63 -4.97
C GLY A 171 19.05 -17.04 -6.33
N ASP A 172 17.76 -17.37 -6.40
CA ASP A 172 17.02 -17.66 -7.64
C ASP A 172 16.64 -16.35 -8.37
N LYS A 173 16.60 -15.23 -7.63
CA LYS A 173 16.48 -13.86 -8.15
C LYS A 173 17.54 -12.92 -7.54
N PHE A 174 17.76 -11.78 -8.19
CA PHE A 174 18.67 -10.72 -7.73
C PHE A 174 18.27 -9.33 -8.23
#